data_AF-A0A842VMJ5-F1
#
_entry.id   AF-A0A842VMJ5-F1
#
_cell.length_a   1.000
_cell.length_b   1.000
_cell.length_c   1.000
_cell.angle_alpha   90.00
_cell.angle_beta   90.00
_cell.angle_gamma   90.00
#
_symmetry.space_group_name_H-M   'P 1'
#
loop_
_entity.id
_entity.type
_entity.pdbx_description
1 polymer ?
#
loop_
_entity_poly.entity_id
_entity_poly.type
_entity_poly.pdbx_seq_one_letter_code
_entity_poly.pdbx_strand_id
1 'polypeptide(L)'
;MYKNHPPCNPPKKQTTKVWRYLDITKLLSILENKALWFANITTLKGDRFEGFLNNATIKNLRQVAKKQTKNKGEKTKETIEQNLALMKQARELLNVSCWHIKTLSMCSRIDQKFIFSSYFERKS
;
A
#
# COMPACT_ATOMS: atom_id res chain seq x y z
N MET A 1 -23.73 -11.50 13.47
CA MET A 1 -22.77 -11.14 14.53
C MET A 1 -21.36 -11.43 14.05
N TYR A 2 -20.40 -10.53 14.29
CA TYR A 2 -19.00 -10.74 13.90
C TYR A 2 -18.34 -11.74 14.86
N LYS A 3 -17.42 -12.57 14.35
CA LYS A 3 -16.64 -13.51 15.17
C LYS A 3 -15.40 -12.80 15.71
N ASN A 4 -15.15 -12.87 17.01
CA ASN A 4 -13.94 -12.32 17.62
C ASN A 4 -12.72 -13.14 17.16
N HIS A 5 -11.69 -12.46 16.66
CA HIS A 5 -10.41 -13.07 16.31
C HIS A 5 -9.39 -12.74 17.42
N PRO A 6 -8.68 -13.71 18.01
CA PRO A 6 -7.83 -13.51 19.20
C PRO A 6 -6.81 -12.35 19.14
N PRO A 7 -6.15 -12.03 18.01
CA PRO A 7 -5.24 -10.88 17.93
C PRO A 7 -5.97 -9.52 17.74
N CYS A 8 -7.28 -9.52 17.49
CA CYS A 8 -8.06 -8.31 17.28
C CYS A 8 -8.90 -8.04 18.53
N ASN A 9 -8.28 -7.43 19.54
CA ASN A 9 -8.99 -7.02 20.74
C ASN A 9 -9.76 -5.73 20.45
N PRO A 10 -11.11 -5.75 20.44
CA PRO A 10 -11.87 -4.53 20.30
C PRO A 10 -11.64 -3.63 21.53
N PRO A 11 -11.85 -2.31 21.41
CA PRO A 11 -11.76 -1.43 22.56
C PRO A 11 -12.74 -1.88 23.66
N LYS A 12 -12.26 -1.90 24.91
CA LYS A 12 -13.02 -2.40 26.07
C LYS A 12 -14.33 -1.65 26.33
N LYS A 13 -14.46 -0.41 25.84
CA LYS A 13 -15.69 0.40 25.93
C LYS A 13 -16.20 0.69 24.52
N GLN A 14 -17.50 0.47 24.28
CA GLN A 14 -18.14 0.82 23.00
C GLN A 14 -18.15 2.35 22.75
N THR A 15 -18.02 3.16 23.81
CA THR A 15 -17.91 4.63 23.74
C THR A 15 -16.50 5.11 23.44
N THR A 16 -15.52 4.21 23.33
CA THR A 16 -14.17 4.56 22.90
C THR A 16 -14.25 5.13 21.48
N LYS A 17 -14.02 6.45 21.33
CA LYS A 17 -13.93 7.11 20.03
C LYS A 17 -12.85 6.42 19.20
N VAL A 18 -13.27 5.56 18.27
CA VAL A 18 -12.39 4.84 17.33
C VAL A 18 -11.81 5.78 16.27
N TRP A 19 -12.44 6.94 16.08
CA TRP A 19 -12.04 7.93 15.09
C TRP A 19 -10.94 8.83 15.64
N ARG A 20 -9.72 8.66 15.13
CA ARG A 20 -8.67 9.66 15.25
C ARG A 20 -8.43 10.36 13.91
N TYR A 21 -8.95 11.59 13.88
CA TYR A 21 -8.41 12.79 13.24
C TYR A 21 -8.03 12.71 11.76
N LEU A 22 -9.04 12.95 10.92
CA LEU A 22 -8.79 13.77 9.75
C LEU A 22 -8.55 15.20 10.24
N ASP A 23 -7.35 15.75 9.98
CA ASP A 23 -7.05 17.14 10.27
C ASP A 23 -8.03 18.05 9.50
N ILE A 24 -8.51 19.15 10.10
CA ILE A 24 -9.48 20.03 9.44
C ILE A 24 -8.95 20.60 8.13
N THR A 25 -7.64 20.86 8.03
CA THR A 25 -6.99 21.32 6.78
C THR A 25 -7.06 20.24 5.71
N LYS A 26 -6.90 18.97 6.09
CA LYS A 26 -7.04 17.82 5.20
C LYS A 26 -8.49 17.66 4.75
N LEU A 27 -9.47 17.86 5.63
CA LEU A 27 -10.89 17.85 5.27
C LEU A 27 -11.24 18.97 4.28
N LEU A 28 -10.82 20.20 4.57
CA LEU A 28 -11.06 21.34 3.68
C LEU A 28 -10.44 21.11 2.30
N SER A 29 -9.22 20.56 2.24
CA SER A 29 -8.56 20.20 0.98
C SER A 29 -9.36 19.18 0.17
N ILE A 30 -9.99 18.18 0.80
CA ILE A 30 -10.89 17.24 0.09
C ILE A 30 -12.10 17.98 -0.47
N LEU A 31 -12.73 18.83 0.33
CA LEU A 31 -13.95 19.53 -0.07
C LEU A 31 -13.69 20.52 -1.22
N GLU A 32 -12.57 21.23 -1.16
CA GLU A 32 -12.13 22.18 -2.18
C GLU A 32 -11.77 21.47 -3.49
N ASN A 33 -10.96 20.40 -3.41
CA ASN A 33 -10.43 19.73 -4.60
C ASN A 33 -11.33 18.60 -5.12
N LYS A 34 -12.33 18.18 -4.35
CA LYS A 34 -13.20 17.00 -4.61
C LYS A 34 -12.40 15.73 -4.96
N ALA A 35 -11.22 15.58 -4.36
CA ALA A 35 -10.27 14.52 -4.67
C ALA A 35 -9.54 14.04 -3.42
N LEU A 36 -9.05 12.80 -3.47
CA LEU A 36 -8.21 12.20 -2.44
C LEU A 36 -6.77 12.11 -2.94
N TRP A 37 -5.83 12.52 -2.09
CA TRP A 37 -4.41 12.35 -2.32
C TRP A 37 -3.93 10.98 -1.82
N PHE A 38 -3.09 10.33 -2.62
CA PHE A 38 -2.40 9.10 -2.28
C PHE A 38 -0.89 9.27 -2.49
N ALA A 39 -0.09 8.80 -1.52
CA ALA A 39 1.36 8.83 -1.62
C ALA A 39 1.84 7.66 -2.46
N ASN A 40 2.85 7.87 -3.30
CA ASN A 40 3.61 6.73 -3.81
C ASN A 40 4.31 6.03 -2.64
N ILE A 41 4.11 4.72 -2.54
CA ILE A 41 4.59 3.90 -1.42
C ILE A 41 6.11 3.89 -1.28
N THR A 42 6.85 4.13 -2.37
CA THR A 42 8.32 4.21 -2.36
C THR A 42 8.83 5.49 -1.69
N THR A 43 8.03 6.56 -1.74
CA THR A 43 8.31 7.86 -1.15
C THR A 43 7.67 8.06 0.23
N LEU A 44 6.88 7.07 0.69
CA LEU A 44 6.15 7.14 1.95
C LEU A 44 7.13 7.20 3.14
N LYS A 45 7.03 8.28 3.93
CA LYS A 45 7.83 8.46 5.16
C LYS A 45 7.05 7.94 6.36
N GLY A 46 7.69 7.14 7.21
CA GLY A 46 7.12 6.65 8.47
C GLY A 46 6.86 5.15 8.51
N ASP A 47 6.70 4.50 7.35
CA ASP A 47 6.67 3.04 7.24
C ASP A 47 7.49 2.57 6.02
N ARG A 48 8.69 2.05 6.29
CA ARG A 48 9.59 1.55 5.25
C ARG A 48 9.23 0.15 4.74
N PHE A 49 8.33 -0.54 5.44
CA PHE A 49 7.93 -1.92 5.14
C PHE A 49 6.57 -2.00 4.45
N GLU A 50 5.83 -0.89 4.40
CA GLU A 50 4.57 -0.79 3.65
C GLU A 50 4.77 -1.23 2.18
N GLY A 51 3.96 -2.21 1.76
CA GLY A 51 4.01 -2.82 0.43
C GLY A 51 5.16 -3.80 0.20
N PHE A 52 5.92 -4.18 1.22
CA PHE A 52 6.87 -5.30 1.14
C PHE A 52 6.22 -6.61 1.56
N LEU A 53 6.60 -7.70 0.88
CA LEU A 53 6.32 -9.04 1.36
C LEU A 53 7.27 -9.37 2.51
N ASN A 54 6.71 -9.85 3.63
CA ASN A 54 7.53 -10.32 4.74
C ASN A 54 8.28 -11.62 4.35
N ASN A 55 9.38 -11.89 5.06
CA ASN A 55 10.23 -13.05 4.78
C ASN A 55 9.50 -14.40 4.95
N ALA A 56 8.52 -14.47 5.87
CA ALA A 56 7.74 -15.67 6.10
C ALA A 56 6.83 -15.98 4.89
N THR A 57 6.20 -14.97 4.31
CA THR A 57 5.38 -15.07 3.11
C THR A 57 6.24 -15.48 1.92
N ILE A 58 7.41 -14.87 1.73
CA ILE A 58 8.34 -15.25 0.66
C ILE A 58 8.76 -16.73 0.82
N LYS A 59 9.09 -17.16 2.04
CA LYS A 59 9.44 -18.56 2.32
C LYS A 59 8.28 -19.50 2.02
N ASN A 60 7.06 -19.14 2.41
CA ASN A 60 5.85 -19.93 2.15
C ASN A 60 5.56 -20.02 0.64
N LEU A 61 5.66 -18.92 -0.11
CA LEU A 61 5.49 -18.91 -1.57
C LEU A 61 6.49 -19.86 -2.25
N ARG A 62 7.77 -19.79 -1.85
CA ARG A 62 8.80 -20.71 -2.35
C ARG A 62 8.50 -22.17 -1.99
N GLN A 63 7.96 -22.45 -0.81
CA GLN A 63 7.60 -23.81 -0.39
C GLN A 63 6.39 -24.37 -1.14
N VAL A 64 5.32 -23.58 -1.30
CA VAL A 64 4.12 -23.97 -2.07
C VAL A 64 4.52 -24.31 -3.50
N ALA A 65 5.31 -23.45 -4.12
CA ALA A 65 5.76 -23.69 -5.47
C ALA A 65 6.69 -24.91 -5.57
N LYS A 66 7.60 -25.15 -4.59
CA LYS A 66 8.38 -26.39 -4.51
C LYS A 66 7.54 -27.66 -4.41
N LYS A 67 6.37 -27.60 -3.76
CA LYS A 67 5.43 -28.73 -3.68
C LYS A 67 4.70 -28.96 -5.01
N GLN A 68 4.35 -27.87 -5.71
CA GLN A 68 3.70 -27.93 -7.02
C GLN A 68 4.65 -28.40 -8.13
N THR A 69 5.96 -28.16 -7.99
CA THR A 69 6.99 -28.54 -8.97
C THR A 69 7.47 -29.97 -8.93
N LYS A 70 7.11 -30.75 -7.91
CA LYS A 70 7.43 -32.19 -7.88
C LYS A 70 6.95 -32.93 -9.14
N ASN A 71 6.02 -32.33 -9.92
CA ASN A 71 5.55 -32.87 -11.20
C ASN A 71 6.07 -32.13 -12.45
N LYS A 72 6.74 -30.97 -12.35
CA LYS A 72 7.18 -30.13 -13.50
C LYS A 72 8.42 -29.24 -13.22
N GLY A 73 9.60 -29.83 -13.01
CA GLY A 73 10.95 -29.28 -13.31
C GLY A 73 11.39 -27.87 -12.86
N GLU A 74 12.64 -27.52 -13.21
CA GLU A 74 13.38 -26.28 -12.89
C GLU A 74 12.71 -24.97 -13.33
N LYS A 75 11.96 -25.01 -14.43
CA LYS A 75 11.27 -23.84 -15.03
C LYS A 75 10.46 -23.02 -14.03
N THR A 76 9.89 -23.70 -13.04
CA THR A 76 8.98 -23.08 -12.08
C THR A 76 9.71 -22.33 -10.95
N LYS A 77 10.97 -22.69 -10.63
CA LYS A 77 11.76 -21.91 -9.65
C LYS A 77 12.08 -20.53 -10.18
N GLU A 78 12.46 -20.47 -11.46
CA GLU A 78 12.76 -19.23 -12.16
C GLU A 78 11.52 -18.32 -12.25
N THR A 79 10.35 -18.90 -12.52
CA THR A 79 9.07 -18.16 -12.53
C THR A 79 8.73 -17.51 -11.18
N ILE A 80 9.05 -18.14 -10.04
CA ILE A 80 8.76 -17.55 -8.72
C ILE A 80 9.64 -16.35 -8.45
N GLU A 81 10.94 -16.46 -8.70
CA GLU A 81 11.85 -15.34 -8.46
C GLU A 81 11.56 -14.19 -9.42
N GLN A 82 11.16 -14.49 -10.67
CA GLN A 82 10.62 -13.49 -11.59
C GLN A 82 9.36 -12.83 -11.04
N ASN A 83 8.40 -13.59 -10.49
CA ASN A 83 7.19 -13.04 -9.88
C ASN A 83 7.51 -12.17 -8.65
N LEU A 84 8.47 -12.57 -7.81
CA LEU A 84 8.91 -11.76 -6.67
C LEU A 84 9.58 -10.46 -7.12
N ALA A 85 10.38 -10.51 -8.18
CA ALA A 85 10.97 -9.32 -8.79
C ALA A 85 9.89 -8.39 -9.38
N LEU A 86 8.90 -8.95 -10.07
CA LEU A 86 7.76 -8.19 -10.60
C LEU A 86 6.94 -7.55 -9.48
N MET A 87 6.69 -8.25 -8.37
CA MET A 87 6.00 -7.66 -7.21
C MET A 87 6.81 -6.50 -6.60
N LYS A 88 8.14 -6.62 -6.56
CA LYS A 88 9.02 -5.55 -6.11
C LYS A 88 8.98 -4.34 -7.05
N GLN A 89 8.89 -4.54 -8.35
CA GLN A 89 8.73 -3.46 -9.34
C GLN A 89 7.33 -2.84 -9.30
N ALA A 90 6.29 -3.66 -9.17
CA ALA A 90 4.89 -3.21 -9.07
C ALA A 90 4.68 -2.27 -7.87
N ARG A 91 5.52 -2.39 -6.83
CA ARG A 91 5.56 -1.44 -5.71
C ARG A 91 5.74 0.01 -6.15
N GLU A 92 6.50 0.28 -7.22
CA GLU A 92 6.72 1.63 -7.73
C GLU A 92 5.44 2.27 -8.30
N LEU A 93 4.45 1.45 -8.65
CA LEU A 93 3.17 1.89 -9.20
C LEU A 93 2.06 1.99 -8.13
N LEU A 94 2.34 1.59 -6.89
CA LEU A 94 1.35 1.59 -5.81
C LEU A 94 1.29 2.95 -5.12
N ASN A 95 0.07 3.51 -5.09
CA ASN A 95 -0.26 4.68 -4.30
C ASN A 95 -1.15 4.28 -3.12
N VAL A 96 -0.81 4.73 -1.92
CA VAL A 96 -1.46 4.31 -0.66
C VAL A 96 -1.97 5.50 0.15
N SER A 97 -2.96 5.22 0.99
CA SER A 97 -3.53 6.22 1.89
C SER A 97 -2.52 6.63 2.96
N CYS A 98 -2.14 7.90 2.99
CA CYS A 98 -1.14 8.43 3.92
C CYS A 98 -1.76 9.21 5.11
N TRP A 99 -3.08 9.24 5.22
CA TRP A 99 -3.79 10.31 5.94
C TRP A 99 -3.51 10.31 7.44
N HIS A 100 -3.08 9.17 7.97
CA HIS A 100 -2.62 8.98 9.34
C HIS A 100 -1.24 9.61 9.62
N ILE A 101 -0.47 9.95 8.59
CA ILE A 101 0.85 10.58 8.69
C ILE A 101 0.65 12.10 8.79
N LYS A 102 1.09 12.68 9.90
CA LYS A 102 0.91 14.10 10.20
C LYS A 102 1.79 15.02 9.36
N THR A 103 2.95 14.55 8.87
CA THR A 103 4.00 15.37 8.25
C THR A 103 3.94 15.48 6.73
N LEU A 104 3.06 14.73 6.06
CA LEU A 104 2.99 14.71 4.59
C LEU A 104 2.11 15.82 3.98
N SER A 105 1.40 16.61 4.81
CA SER A 105 0.38 17.57 4.37
C SER A 105 0.89 18.84 3.68
N MET A 106 2.20 19.05 3.49
CA MET A 106 2.73 20.29 2.89
C MET A 106 3.69 20.12 1.71
N CYS A 107 3.97 18.89 1.25
CA CYS A 107 4.96 18.70 0.17
C CYS A 107 4.38 18.73 -1.26
N SER A 108 3.06 18.86 -1.44
CA SER A 108 2.40 18.52 -2.72
C SER A 108 1.96 19.69 -3.61
N ARG A 109 2.13 20.96 -3.22
CA ARG A 109 1.61 22.07 -4.05
C ARG A 109 2.51 22.50 -5.21
N ILE A 110 3.79 22.12 -5.24
CA ILE A 110 4.75 22.64 -6.24
C ILE A 110 4.97 21.67 -7.41
N ASP A 111 4.93 20.35 -7.20
CA ASP A 111 5.36 19.39 -8.24
C ASP A 111 4.23 18.68 -9.01
N GLN A 112 2.96 18.76 -8.58
CA GLN A 112 1.89 17.93 -9.14
C GLN A 112 1.21 18.46 -10.42
N LYS A 113 1.38 19.74 -10.79
CA LYS A 113 0.89 20.22 -12.09
C LYS A 113 1.58 19.52 -13.26
N PHE A 114 2.81 19.04 -13.08
CA PHE A 114 3.58 18.37 -14.14
C PHE A 114 3.26 16.87 -14.30
N ILE A 115 2.94 16.17 -13.21
CA ILE A 115 2.76 14.71 -13.26
C ILE A 115 1.37 14.32 -13.76
N PHE A 116 0.32 15.11 -13.44
CA PHE A 116 -1.04 14.80 -13.92
C PHE A 116 -1.22 15.08 -15.43
N SER A 117 -0.56 16.10 -15.98
CA SER A 117 -0.62 16.40 -17.44
C SER A 117 -0.02 15.27 -18.27
N SER A 118 1.15 14.77 -17.85
CA SER A 118 1.93 13.79 -18.61
C SER A 118 1.38 12.35 -18.57
N TYR A 119 0.41 12.06 -17.70
CA TYR A 119 -0.26 10.76 -17.64
C TYR A 119 -1.56 10.72 -18.47
N PHE A 120 -2.22 11.87 -18.65
CA PHE A 120 -3.44 11.98 -19.44
C PHE A 120 -3.16 12.13 -20.94
N GLU A 121 -2.07 12.82 -21.31
CA GLU A 121 -1.67 13.01 -22.72
C GLU A 121 -1.11 11.75 -23.40
N ARG A 122 -0.80 10.69 -22.65
CA ARG A 122 -0.31 9.43 -23.24
C ARG A 122 -1.40 8.48 -23.72
N LYS A 123 -2.67 8.90 -23.69
CA LYS A 123 -3.84 8.08 -24.07
C LYS A 123 -4.87 8.79 -24.97
N SER A 124 -4.46 9.79 -25.77
CA SER A 124 -5.28 10.31 -26.88
C SER A 124 -4.60 10.07 -28.21
#